data_AF-A0A5B0N617-F1
#
_entry.id   AF-A0A5B0N617-F1
#
_cell.length_a   1.000
_cell.length_b   1.000
_cell.length_c   1.000
_cell.angle_alpha   90.00
_cell.angle_beta   90.00
_cell.angle_gamma   90.00
#
_symmetry.space_group_name_H-M   'P 1'
#
loop_
_entity.id
_entity.type
_entity.pdbx_description
1 polymer ?
#
loop_
_entity_poly.entity_id
_entity_poly.type
_entity_poly.pdbx_seq_one_letter_code
_entity_poly.pdbx_strand_id
1 'polypeptide(L)'
;MDSTTVEYQPHLISLFCEIIDLAGYRRITPRGRDRDIAEKFLSSREIHAGKALLVEVQTRSLPALQQQLHGLMQSIATGRLKKQQSNPKVTDALEFIRQLGATLNLIDSSLASLASAPFSEELGFTCKVDHEYGILKRYKCIGLVQKFDRFLSDTFADLFGDYCSLMNLWYSAAYFPVRIMRRMLKPGAPRLQRKIREKTDEACRIIDAIIRSPIRSDFSFLQESWQDDVDRLSACLNDLTRHVDHSVRFGESDTTDDQDDLSNTSSEEFTKELHESTPEFGTDSNDPTTSSQENVLLNLDLMPRIRRAIPLLKLGRTFFSKLLDTPESKTPFTLSPRVSSYDMGCLKKETSSLCAHILKIVKSTYQPENEDDLHKEMEKILVWSKELSHHFDSSMMLFAFFLIPDPSRIDPPFPEDLLRSSFFELRCQLHLALEQLLAADKNIG
;
A
#
# COMPACT_ATOMS: atom_id res chain seq x y z
N MET A 1 11.69 -28.20 -41.57
CA MET A 1 11.41 -26.82 -41.12
C MET A 1 10.54 -26.21 -42.20
N ASP A 2 9.28 -25.88 -41.88
CA ASP A 2 8.38 -25.23 -42.85
C ASP A 2 8.87 -23.80 -43.10
N SER A 3 8.93 -23.38 -44.37
CA SER A 3 9.40 -22.05 -44.80
C SER A 3 8.66 -20.88 -44.15
N THR A 4 7.47 -21.11 -43.59
CA THR A 4 6.69 -20.11 -42.87
C THR A 4 7.26 -19.77 -41.50
N THR A 5 7.96 -20.68 -40.80
CA THR A 5 8.51 -20.40 -39.45
C THR A 5 9.66 -19.39 -39.47
N VAL A 6 10.33 -19.26 -40.63
CA VAL A 6 11.53 -18.42 -40.82
C VAL A 6 11.17 -16.94 -40.95
N GLU A 7 9.98 -16.61 -41.48
CA GLU A 7 9.56 -15.23 -41.75
C GLU A 7 9.08 -14.48 -40.49
N TYR A 8 8.52 -15.19 -39.50
CA TYR A 8 8.02 -14.59 -38.25
C TYR A 8 9.11 -14.31 -37.21
N GLN A 9 10.28 -14.89 -37.40
CA GLN A 9 11.33 -14.98 -36.38
C GLN A 9 11.94 -13.61 -36.01
N PRO A 10 12.27 -12.70 -36.96
CA PRO A 10 12.91 -11.43 -36.62
C PRO A 10 11.98 -10.46 -35.88
N HIS A 11 10.71 -10.37 -36.29
CA HIS A 11 9.74 -9.44 -35.70
C HIS A 11 9.36 -9.82 -34.27
N LEU A 12 9.21 -11.12 -33.99
CA LEU A 12 8.89 -11.61 -32.65
C LEU A 12 10.08 -11.46 -31.69
N ILE A 13 11.32 -11.65 -32.17
CA ILE A 13 12.52 -11.33 -31.39
C ILE A 13 12.58 -9.83 -31.08
N SER A 14 12.38 -8.97 -32.09
CA SER A 14 12.38 -7.51 -31.90
C SER A 14 11.36 -7.10 -30.84
N LEU A 15 10.14 -7.62 -30.95
CA LEU A 15 9.07 -7.34 -30.00
C LEU A 15 9.46 -7.79 -28.58
N PHE A 16 10.04 -8.99 -28.45
CA PHE A 16 10.50 -9.49 -27.16
C PHE A 16 11.60 -8.61 -26.54
N CYS A 17 12.59 -8.17 -27.32
CA CYS A 17 13.63 -7.26 -26.86
C CYS A 17 13.04 -5.91 -26.41
N GLU A 18 12.14 -5.32 -27.20
CA GLU A 18 11.50 -4.04 -26.82
C GLU A 18 10.63 -4.17 -25.55
N ILE A 19 9.96 -5.30 -25.35
CA ILE A 19 9.23 -5.58 -24.10
C ILE A 19 10.21 -5.68 -22.93
N ILE A 20 11.36 -6.34 -23.08
CA ILE A 20 12.39 -6.40 -22.03
C ILE A 20 12.89 -5.00 -21.68
N ASP A 21 13.18 -4.18 -22.69
CA ASP A 21 13.67 -2.81 -22.48
C ASP A 21 12.62 -1.97 -21.74
N LEU A 22 11.34 -2.11 -22.10
CA LEU A 22 10.23 -1.47 -21.36
C LEU A 22 10.03 -2.05 -19.96
N ALA A 23 10.19 -3.35 -19.75
CA ALA A 23 10.13 -3.96 -18.42
C ALA A 23 11.27 -3.46 -17.52
N GLY A 24 12.41 -3.14 -18.14
CA GLY A 24 13.57 -2.50 -17.50
C GLY A 24 13.42 -1.00 -17.32
N TYR A 25 12.35 -0.38 -17.82
CA TYR A 25 12.10 1.06 -17.66
C TYR A 25 11.94 1.40 -16.18
N ARG A 26 13.02 1.90 -15.59
CA ARG A 26 13.01 2.48 -14.24
C ARG A 26 13.27 3.97 -14.33
N ARG A 27 12.33 4.74 -13.80
CA ARG A 27 12.58 6.13 -13.47
C ARG A 27 13.66 6.17 -12.38
N ILE A 28 14.83 6.71 -12.72
CA ILE A 28 15.84 7.03 -11.71
C ILE A 28 15.41 8.36 -11.11
N THR A 29 14.72 8.31 -9.97
CA THR A 29 14.55 9.51 -9.16
C THR A 29 15.95 10.00 -8.76
N PRO A 30 16.30 11.28 -8.95
CA PRO A 30 17.59 11.77 -8.51
C PRO A 30 17.66 11.66 -6.99
N ARG A 31 18.31 10.61 -6.48
CA ARG A 31 18.80 10.56 -5.11
C ARG A 31 19.95 11.55 -5.01
N GLY A 32 19.81 12.51 -4.10
CA GLY A 32 20.92 13.31 -3.63
C GLY A 32 21.31 14.45 -4.56
N ARG A 33 20.86 15.64 -4.18
CA ARG A 33 21.79 16.69 -3.76
C ARG A 33 20.98 17.66 -2.93
N ASP A 34 21.36 17.84 -1.67
CA ASP A 34 20.99 19.00 -0.87
C ASP A 34 21.39 20.24 -1.68
N ARG A 35 20.43 20.76 -2.43
CA ARG A 35 20.47 22.15 -2.83
C ARG A 35 19.56 22.83 -1.85
N ASP A 36 20.06 23.86 -1.17
CA ASP A 36 19.21 24.88 -0.59
C ASP A 36 18.27 25.38 -1.69
N ILE A 37 17.04 24.89 -1.66
CA ILE A 37 15.97 25.38 -2.52
C ILE A 37 15.55 26.67 -1.84
N ALA A 38 16.21 27.77 -2.17
CA ALA A 38 15.70 29.09 -1.86
C ALA A 38 14.24 29.14 -2.33
N GLU A 39 13.33 29.57 -1.44
CA GLU A 39 11.91 29.73 -1.73
C GLU A 39 11.75 30.75 -2.88
N LYS A 40 11.75 30.25 -4.12
CA LYS A 40 11.57 31.07 -5.30
C LYS A 40 10.09 31.12 -5.63
N PHE A 41 9.51 32.31 -5.58
CA PHE A 41 8.19 32.55 -6.13
C PHE A 41 8.21 32.25 -7.63
N LEU A 42 7.30 31.38 -8.08
CA LEU A 42 7.02 31.20 -9.49
C LEU A 42 6.35 32.46 -10.03
N SER A 43 6.87 32.95 -11.15
CA SER A 43 6.20 33.98 -11.93
C SER A 43 4.88 33.47 -12.49
N SER A 44 3.96 34.38 -12.81
CA SER A 44 2.68 34.03 -13.45
C SER A 44 2.87 33.24 -14.75
N ARG A 45 3.97 33.48 -15.47
CA ARG A 45 4.33 32.73 -16.68
C ARG A 45 4.72 31.29 -16.37
N GLU A 46 5.54 31.07 -15.34
CA GLU A 46 5.93 29.71 -14.89
C GLU A 46 4.70 28.94 -14.39
N ILE A 47 3.79 29.60 -13.65
CA ILE A 47 2.51 29.01 -13.22
C ILE A 47 1.63 28.65 -14.43
N HIS A 48 1.52 29.52 -15.44
CA HIS A 48 0.73 29.22 -16.63
C HIS A 48 1.33 28.07 -17.43
N ALA A 49 2.65 28.04 -17.60
CA ALA A 49 3.36 26.97 -18.29
C ALA A 49 3.19 25.62 -17.57
N GLY A 50 3.33 25.60 -16.24
CA GLY A 50 3.10 24.39 -15.45
C GLY A 50 1.66 23.87 -15.55
N LYS A 51 0.66 24.78 -15.55
CA LYS A 51 -0.76 24.39 -15.71
C LYS A 51 -1.00 23.80 -17.09
N ALA A 52 -0.46 24.41 -18.13
CA ALA A 52 -0.56 23.90 -19.50
C ALA A 52 0.08 22.51 -19.63
N LEU A 53 1.25 22.31 -19.03
CA LEU A 53 1.95 21.03 -19.01
C LEU A 53 1.14 19.94 -18.29
N LEU A 54 0.55 20.28 -17.14
CA LEU A 54 -0.31 19.35 -16.40
C LEU A 54 -1.56 18.98 -17.20
N VAL A 55 -2.20 19.95 -17.86
CA VAL A 55 -3.33 19.69 -18.76
C VAL A 55 -2.92 18.78 -19.91
N GLU A 56 -1.74 18.98 -20.50
CA GLU A 56 -1.23 18.11 -21.56
C GLU A 56 -1.03 16.67 -21.05
N VAL A 57 -0.41 16.49 -19.88
CA VAL A 57 -0.25 15.16 -19.27
C VAL A 57 -1.61 14.48 -19.04
N GLN A 58 -2.59 15.22 -18.51
CA GLN A 58 -3.92 14.67 -18.17
C GLN A 58 -4.79 14.37 -19.39
N THR A 59 -4.75 15.21 -20.42
CA THR A 59 -5.69 15.13 -21.54
C THR A 59 -5.13 14.42 -22.77
N ARG A 60 -3.80 14.32 -22.86
CA ARG A 60 -3.13 13.75 -24.03
C ARG A 60 -2.24 12.58 -23.65
N SER A 61 -1.25 12.79 -22.79
CA SER A 61 -0.20 11.78 -22.57
C SER A 61 -0.70 10.55 -21.80
N LEU A 62 -1.43 10.74 -20.69
CA LEU A 62 -2.00 9.63 -19.91
C LEU A 62 -3.10 8.86 -20.66
N PRO A 63 -4.05 9.53 -21.38
CA PRO A 63 -4.98 8.82 -22.25
C PRO A 63 -4.30 8.07 -23.40
N ALA A 64 -3.25 8.64 -24.01
CA ALA A 64 -2.47 7.95 -25.03
C ALA A 64 -1.81 6.67 -24.46
N LEU A 65 -1.27 6.75 -23.24
CA LEU A 65 -0.71 5.59 -22.54
C LEU A 65 -1.76 4.47 -22.38
N GLN A 66 -2.99 4.81 -21.96
CA GLN A 66 -4.09 3.83 -21.86
C GLN A 66 -4.42 3.20 -23.21
N GLN A 67 -4.53 4.02 -24.26
CA GLN A 67 -4.82 3.54 -25.61
C GLN A 67 -3.74 2.58 -26.12
N GLN A 68 -2.47 2.90 -25.87
CA GLN A 68 -1.33 2.07 -26.25
C GLN A 68 -1.30 0.75 -25.48
N LEU A 69 -1.56 0.76 -24.16
CA LEU A 69 -1.66 -0.47 -23.36
C LEU A 69 -2.80 -1.37 -23.85
N HIS A 70 -3.96 -0.77 -24.16
CA HIS A 70 -5.10 -1.51 -24.67
C HIS A 70 -4.85 -2.04 -26.09
N GLY A 71 -4.24 -1.23 -26.96
CA GLY A 71 -3.84 -1.63 -28.31
C GLY A 71 -2.85 -2.79 -28.30
N LEU A 72 -1.84 -2.74 -27.43
CA LEU A 72 -0.88 -3.82 -27.24
C LEU A 72 -1.56 -5.11 -26.77
N MET A 73 -2.45 -5.00 -25.79
CA MET A 73 -3.23 -6.12 -25.26
C MET A 73 -4.14 -6.72 -26.32
N GLN A 74 -4.77 -5.90 -27.17
CA GLN A 74 -5.56 -6.38 -28.30
C GLN A 74 -4.67 -7.11 -29.33
N SER A 75 -3.51 -6.57 -29.67
CA SER A 75 -2.61 -7.15 -30.67
C SER A 75 -2.02 -8.50 -30.22
N ILE A 76 -1.62 -8.62 -28.95
CA ILE A 76 -0.90 -9.78 -28.42
C ILE A 76 -1.81 -10.74 -27.65
N ALA A 77 -2.59 -10.23 -26.70
CA ALA A 77 -3.28 -11.06 -25.71
C ALA A 77 -4.67 -11.56 -26.14
N THR A 78 -5.21 -11.07 -27.27
CA THR A 78 -6.45 -11.62 -27.87
C THR A 78 -6.20 -12.64 -28.98
N GLY A 79 -4.97 -12.71 -29.51
CA GLY A 79 -4.64 -13.53 -30.66
C GLY A 79 -4.36 -14.99 -30.30
N ARG A 80 -4.93 -15.93 -31.08
CA ARG A 80 -4.23 -17.19 -31.36
C ARG A 80 -3.30 -16.89 -32.53
N LEU A 81 -1.99 -17.05 -32.38
CA LEU A 81 -1.06 -17.09 -33.51
C LEU A 81 -1.44 -18.28 -34.41
N LYS A 82 -2.41 -18.08 -35.30
CA LYS A 82 -2.77 -19.06 -36.32
C LYS A 82 -1.69 -19.02 -37.39
N LYS A 83 -1.26 -20.18 -37.87
CA LYS A 83 -0.19 -20.40 -38.87
C LYS A 83 -0.33 -19.61 -40.20
N GLN A 84 -1.41 -18.87 -40.41
CA GLN A 84 -1.87 -18.47 -41.75
C GLN A 84 -2.60 -17.11 -41.76
N GLN A 85 -2.25 -16.19 -40.87
CA GLN A 85 -2.68 -14.80 -40.99
C GLN A 85 -1.45 -13.94 -41.27
N SER A 86 -1.36 -13.42 -42.49
CA SER A 86 -0.53 -12.25 -42.84
C SER A 86 -0.65 -11.22 -41.71
N ASN A 87 0.47 -10.62 -41.27
CA ASN A 87 0.79 -10.38 -39.85
C ASN A 87 0.78 -8.88 -39.40
N PRO A 88 -0.32 -8.12 -39.59
CA PRO A 88 -0.41 -6.74 -39.13
C PRO A 88 -0.37 -6.67 -37.59
N LYS A 89 -0.88 -7.68 -36.87
CA LYS A 89 -0.96 -7.62 -35.39
C LYS A 89 0.39 -7.55 -34.67
N VAL A 90 1.43 -8.21 -35.17
CA VAL A 90 2.78 -8.10 -34.57
C VAL A 90 3.41 -6.74 -34.91
N THR A 91 3.19 -6.25 -36.12
CA THR A 91 3.61 -4.90 -36.54
C THR A 91 2.89 -3.83 -35.73
N ASP A 92 1.58 -3.98 -35.51
CA ASP A 92 0.77 -3.10 -34.66
C ASP A 92 1.27 -3.15 -33.21
N ALA A 93 1.61 -4.34 -32.69
CA ALA A 93 2.17 -4.49 -31.35
C ALA A 93 3.51 -3.77 -31.18
N LEU A 94 4.42 -3.89 -32.16
CA LEU A 94 5.69 -3.17 -32.19
C LEU A 94 5.46 -1.66 -32.18
N GLU A 95 4.53 -1.18 -33.01
CA GLU A 95 4.20 0.24 -33.06
C GLU A 95 3.64 0.74 -31.72
N PHE A 96 2.71 0.00 -31.10
CA PHE A 96 2.18 0.36 -29.79
C PHE A 96 3.28 0.40 -28.71
N ILE A 97 4.22 -0.54 -28.73
CA ILE A 97 5.36 -0.58 -27.79
C ILE A 97 6.30 0.62 -27.97
N ARG A 98 6.64 0.96 -29.22
CA ARG A 98 7.45 2.15 -29.50
C ARG A 98 6.76 3.42 -29.04
N GLN A 99 5.47 3.55 -29.33
CA GLN A 99 4.66 4.68 -28.89
C GLN A 99 4.57 4.76 -27.37
N LEU A 100 4.47 3.61 -26.69
CA LEU A 100 4.47 3.52 -25.24
C LEU A 100 5.75 4.08 -24.64
N GLY A 101 6.92 3.65 -25.14
CA GLY A 101 8.21 4.16 -24.67
C GLY A 101 8.34 5.67 -24.86
N ALA A 102 7.93 6.20 -26.01
CA ALA A 102 7.91 7.64 -26.25
C ALA A 102 6.96 8.39 -25.30
N THR A 103 5.78 7.83 -25.05
CA THR A 103 4.76 8.43 -24.18
C THR A 103 5.21 8.44 -22.73
N LEU A 104 5.83 7.35 -22.25
CA LEU A 104 6.41 7.27 -20.90
C LEU A 104 7.50 8.33 -20.69
N ASN A 105 8.41 8.49 -21.65
CA ASN A 105 9.45 9.53 -21.59
C ASN A 105 8.86 10.94 -21.59
N LEU A 106 7.80 11.18 -22.37
CA LEU A 106 7.11 12.46 -22.38
C LEU A 106 6.44 12.74 -21.03
N ILE A 107 5.76 11.75 -20.44
CA ILE A 107 5.15 11.89 -19.11
C ILE A 107 6.23 12.14 -18.07
N ASP A 108 7.32 11.37 -18.06
CA ASP A 108 8.40 11.50 -17.09
C ASP A 108 9.05 12.89 -17.15
N SER A 109 9.44 13.35 -18.34
CA SER A 109 10.02 14.69 -18.53
C SER A 109 9.05 15.80 -18.10
N SER A 110 7.75 15.64 -18.40
CA SER A 110 6.71 16.58 -17.98
C SER A 110 6.59 16.62 -16.45
N LEU A 111 6.51 15.47 -15.80
CA LEU A 111 6.40 15.35 -14.35
C LEU A 111 7.67 15.84 -13.64
N ALA A 112 8.85 15.58 -14.20
CA ALA A 112 10.12 16.12 -13.69
C ALA A 112 10.16 17.65 -13.76
N SER A 113 9.62 18.24 -14.85
CA SER A 113 9.49 19.69 -14.98
C SER A 113 8.43 20.29 -14.05
N LEU A 114 7.41 19.53 -13.65
CA LEU A 114 6.41 19.99 -12.66
C LEU A 114 6.94 19.94 -11.23
N ALA A 115 7.82 18.98 -10.93
CA ALA A 115 8.35 18.80 -9.59
C ALA A 115 9.64 19.59 -9.32
N SER A 116 10.40 19.99 -10.36
CA SER A 116 11.59 20.87 -10.44
C SER A 116 12.60 20.96 -9.27
N ALA A 117 12.50 20.12 -8.26
CA ALA A 117 13.33 20.20 -7.07
C ALA A 117 13.64 18.79 -6.54
N PRO A 118 14.87 18.59 -6.03
CA PRO A 118 15.31 17.28 -5.57
C PRO A 118 14.43 16.78 -4.42
N PHE A 119 14.12 15.49 -4.53
CA PHE A 119 13.28 14.76 -3.60
C PHE A 119 14.11 14.31 -2.40
N SER A 120 13.65 14.64 -1.20
CA SER A 120 13.90 13.85 0.00
C SER A 120 12.55 13.67 0.69
N GLU A 121 12.23 12.44 1.07
CA GLU A 121 11.00 12.11 1.80
C GLU A 121 10.92 12.85 3.15
N GLU A 122 12.08 13.27 3.67
CA GLU A 122 12.23 14.01 4.94
C GLU A 122 12.22 15.55 4.76
N LEU A 123 12.52 16.07 3.56
CA LEU A 123 12.56 17.52 3.24
C LEU A 123 11.61 17.97 2.11
N GLY A 124 10.76 17.09 1.59
CA GLY A 124 10.04 17.29 0.31
C GLY A 124 9.07 18.46 0.24
N PHE A 125 8.67 19.02 1.39
CA PHE A 125 7.60 20.01 1.49
C PHE A 125 8.07 21.33 2.10
N THR A 126 9.27 21.83 1.78
CA THR A 126 9.75 23.12 2.34
C THR A 126 9.00 24.35 1.82
N CYS A 127 8.16 24.23 0.79
CA CYS A 127 7.54 25.40 0.15
C CYS A 127 6.39 25.98 0.99
N LYS A 128 6.62 27.14 1.61
CA LYS A 128 5.61 27.87 2.39
C LYS A 128 4.82 28.89 1.57
N VAL A 129 5.24 29.15 0.34
CA VAL A 129 4.77 30.29 -0.47
C VAL A 129 3.82 29.93 -1.61
N ASP A 130 3.47 28.65 -1.78
CA ASP A 130 2.68 28.16 -2.92
C ASP A 130 1.17 28.01 -2.65
N HIS A 131 0.66 28.63 -1.58
CA HIS A 131 -0.75 28.54 -1.20
C HIS A 131 -1.71 28.97 -2.33
N GLU A 132 -1.29 29.87 -3.22
CA GLU A 132 -2.09 30.35 -4.37
C GLU A 132 -1.89 29.55 -5.66
N TYR A 133 -0.98 28.56 -5.68
CA TYR A 133 -0.60 27.87 -6.92
C TYR A 133 -1.65 26.84 -7.37
N GLY A 134 -2.66 26.56 -6.53
CA GLY A 134 -3.77 25.68 -6.83
C GLY A 134 -3.29 24.26 -7.17
N ILE A 135 -3.59 23.78 -8.39
CA ILE A 135 -3.18 22.46 -8.87
C ILE A 135 -1.66 22.28 -8.98
N LEU A 136 -0.90 23.38 -9.00
CA LEU A 136 0.57 23.39 -9.04
C LEU A 136 1.21 23.53 -7.65
N LYS A 137 0.44 23.42 -6.56
CA LYS A 137 1.04 23.25 -5.23
C LYS A 137 2.05 22.12 -5.30
N ARG A 138 3.25 22.37 -4.80
CA ARG A 138 4.37 21.42 -4.83
C ARG A 138 3.97 20.07 -4.25
N TYR A 139 3.17 20.08 -3.18
CA TYR A 139 2.62 18.88 -2.57
C TYR A 139 1.83 18.02 -3.57
N LYS A 140 1.00 18.64 -4.42
CA LYS A 140 0.21 17.93 -5.45
C LYS A 140 1.09 17.41 -6.58
N CYS A 141 2.04 18.20 -7.06
CA CYS A 141 2.98 17.77 -8.09
C CYS A 141 3.84 16.58 -7.63
N ILE A 142 4.32 16.62 -6.38
CA ILE A 142 5.05 15.50 -5.77
C ILE A 142 4.14 14.28 -5.63
N GLY A 143 2.91 14.45 -5.14
CA GLY A 143 1.95 13.36 -5.04
C GLY A 143 1.63 12.72 -6.38
N LEU A 144 1.50 13.52 -7.44
CA LEU A 144 1.31 13.03 -8.81
C LEU A 144 2.51 12.21 -9.30
N VAL A 145 3.72 12.71 -9.07
CA VAL A 145 4.98 11.98 -9.35
C VAL A 145 5.00 10.65 -8.62
N GLN A 146 4.75 10.62 -7.32
CA GLN A 146 4.76 9.40 -6.52
C GLN A 146 3.72 8.37 -6.98
N LYS A 147 2.52 8.83 -7.35
CA LYS A 147 1.47 7.94 -7.88
C LYS A 147 1.88 7.32 -9.22
N PHE A 148 2.48 8.11 -10.11
CA PHE A 148 2.99 7.61 -11.38
C PHE A 148 4.18 6.66 -11.18
N ASP A 149 5.10 6.97 -10.27
CA ASP A 149 6.25 6.12 -9.96
C ASP A 149 5.83 4.77 -9.40
N ARG A 150 4.86 4.77 -8.47
CA ARG A 150 4.27 3.54 -7.94
C ARG A 150 3.56 2.72 -9.02
N PHE A 151 2.83 3.39 -9.91
CA PHE A 151 2.22 2.72 -11.07
C PHE A 151 3.28 2.03 -11.93
N LEU A 152 4.43 2.68 -12.17
CA LEU A 152 5.52 2.11 -12.94
C LEU A 152 6.21 0.93 -12.23
N SER A 153 6.53 1.08 -10.93
CA SER A 153 7.25 0.06 -10.17
C SER A 153 6.43 -1.20 -9.93
N ASP A 154 5.11 -1.06 -9.81
CA ASP A 154 4.24 -2.14 -9.35
C ASP A 154 3.45 -2.69 -10.54
N THR A 155 2.42 -1.97 -10.98
CA THR A 155 1.45 -2.47 -11.97
C THR A 155 2.07 -2.60 -13.36
N PHE A 156 2.82 -1.60 -13.80
CA PHE A 156 3.43 -1.60 -15.13
C PHE A 156 4.51 -2.69 -15.23
N ALA A 157 5.45 -2.74 -14.29
CA ALA A 157 6.50 -3.76 -14.27
C ALA A 157 5.91 -5.19 -14.23
N ASP A 158 4.89 -5.42 -13.40
CA ASP A 158 4.24 -6.74 -13.28
C ASP A 158 3.42 -7.11 -14.53
N LEU A 159 2.81 -6.13 -15.23
CA LEU A 159 2.16 -6.35 -16.52
C LEU A 159 3.17 -6.72 -17.61
N PHE A 160 4.27 -5.97 -17.72
CA PHE A 160 5.30 -6.23 -18.72
C PHE A 160 6.09 -7.52 -18.43
N GLY A 161 6.23 -7.91 -17.16
CA GLY A 161 6.72 -9.23 -16.77
C GLY A 161 5.86 -10.38 -17.31
N ASP A 162 4.53 -10.23 -17.33
CA ASP A 162 3.63 -11.22 -17.94
C ASP A 162 3.73 -11.24 -19.47
N TYR A 163 3.90 -10.07 -20.12
CA TYR A 163 4.19 -10.01 -21.56
C TYR A 163 5.51 -10.70 -21.91
N CYS A 164 6.59 -10.44 -21.15
CA CYS A 164 7.86 -11.15 -21.27
C CYS A 164 7.68 -12.66 -21.14
N SER A 165 6.90 -13.10 -20.14
CA SER A 165 6.62 -14.52 -19.92
C SER A 165 5.86 -15.15 -21.10
N LEU A 166 4.88 -14.43 -21.66
CA LEU A 166 4.13 -14.87 -22.84
C LEU A 166 5.01 -14.95 -24.08
N MET A 167 5.86 -13.96 -24.31
CA MET A 167 6.83 -13.96 -25.42
C MET A 167 7.85 -15.08 -25.27
N ASN A 168 8.42 -15.29 -24.09
CA ASN A 168 9.34 -16.39 -23.81
C ASN A 168 8.73 -17.76 -24.10
N LEU A 169 7.45 -17.92 -23.75
CA LEU A 169 6.70 -19.13 -24.01
C LEU A 169 6.50 -19.35 -25.52
N TRP A 170 6.24 -18.28 -26.29
CA TRP A 170 6.12 -18.34 -27.76
C TRP A 170 7.46 -18.57 -28.45
N TYR A 171 8.51 -17.88 -28.01
CA TYR A 171 9.88 -18.05 -28.48
C TYR A 171 10.32 -19.50 -28.27
N SER A 172 10.19 -20.01 -27.05
CA SER A 172 10.55 -21.40 -26.73
C SER A 172 9.80 -22.43 -27.59
N ALA A 173 8.51 -22.18 -27.88
CA ALA A 173 7.72 -23.04 -28.77
C ALA A 173 8.16 -23.00 -30.25
N ALA A 174 8.72 -21.87 -30.71
CA ALA A 174 9.22 -21.70 -32.08
C ALA A 174 10.60 -22.34 -32.29
N TYR A 175 11.49 -22.25 -31.28
CA TYR A 175 12.89 -22.68 -31.40
C TYR A 175 13.16 -24.09 -30.87
N PHE A 176 12.36 -24.58 -29.92
CA PHE A 176 12.54 -25.92 -29.32
C PHE A 176 11.23 -26.71 -29.36
N PRO A 177 10.82 -27.24 -30.52
CA PRO A 177 9.54 -27.94 -30.68
C PRO A 177 9.58 -29.36 -30.08
N VAL A 178 9.82 -29.48 -28.77
CA VAL A 178 9.75 -30.74 -28.02
C VAL A 178 8.27 -31.00 -27.68
N ARG A 179 7.81 -32.25 -27.81
CA ARG A 179 6.42 -32.67 -27.49
C ARG A 179 5.96 -32.22 -26.09
N ILE A 180 6.87 -32.10 -25.13
CA ILE A 180 6.63 -31.65 -23.76
C ILE A 180 6.26 -30.16 -23.70
N MET A 181 6.97 -29.27 -24.40
CA MET A 181 6.61 -27.84 -24.47
C MET A 181 5.22 -27.63 -25.07
N ARG A 182 4.85 -28.43 -26.08
CA ARG A 182 3.52 -28.37 -26.69
C ARG A 182 2.38 -28.72 -25.72
N ARG A 183 2.65 -29.54 -24.70
CA ARG A 183 1.69 -29.86 -23.62
C ARG A 183 1.60 -28.73 -22.59
N MET A 184 2.70 -28.07 -22.24
CA MET A 184 2.70 -26.91 -21.32
C MET A 184 2.10 -25.64 -21.94
N LEU A 185 2.25 -25.45 -23.26
CA LEU A 185 1.73 -24.31 -24.00
C LEU A 185 0.19 -24.26 -24.01
N LYS A 186 -0.48 -25.44 -24.02
CA LYS A 186 -1.94 -25.56 -24.13
C LYS A 186 -2.71 -24.91 -22.96
N PRO A 187 -2.32 -25.09 -21.68
CA PRO A 187 -2.93 -24.37 -20.56
C PRO A 187 -2.21 -23.04 -20.22
N GLY A 188 -0.92 -22.90 -20.50
CA GLY A 188 -0.11 -21.75 -20.05
C GLY A 188 -0.41 -20.44 -20.77
N ALA A 189 -0.49 -20.47 -22.11
CA ALA A 189 -0.70 -19.24 -22.89
C ALA A 189 -2.07 -18.57 -22.63
N PRO A 190 -3.21 -19.30 -22.60
CA PRO A 190 -4.51 -18.69 -22.28
C PRO A 190 -4.59 -18.10 -20.86
N ARG A 191 -3.88 -18.69 -19.89
CA ARG A 191 -3.80 -18.16 -18.52
C ARG A 191 -3.05 -16.83 -18.48
N LEU A 192 -1.89 -16.75 -19.12
CA LEU A 192 -1.12 -15.51 -19.21
C LEU A 192 -1.88 -14.42 -19.99
N GLN A 193 -2.53 -14.76 -21.10
CA GLN A 193 -3.35 -13.83 -21.86
C GLN A 193 -4.50 -13.23 -21.04
N ARG A 194 -5.16 -14.05 -20.20
CA ARG A 194 -6.19 -13.57 -19.29
C ARG A 194 -5.62 -12.65 -18.21
N LYS A 195 -4.49 -13.03 -17.60
CA LYS A 195 -3.80 -12.21 -16.58
C LYS A 195 -3.37 -10.85 -17.14
N ILE A 196 -2.82 -10.83 -18.37
CA ILE A 196 -2.47 -9.61 -19.09
C ILE A 196 -3.69 -8.71 -19.29
N ARG A 197 -4.85 -9.28 -19.67
CA ARG A 197 -6.10 -8.49 -19.82
C ARG A 197 -6.53 -7.87 -18.50
N GLU A 198 -6.64 -8.69 -17.45
CA GLU A 198 -7.04 -8.24 -16.10
C GLU A 198 -6.13 -7.11 -15.59
N LYS A 199 -4.81 -7.27 -15.77
CA LYS A 199 -3.82 -6.24 -15.39
C LYS A 199 -3.81 -5.01 -16.29
N THR A 200 -4.13 -5.15 -17.57
CA THR A 200 -4.29 -4.01 -18.48
C THR A 200 -5.48 -3.16 -18.05
N ASP A 201 -6.60 -3.80 -17.71
CA ASP A 201 -7.78 -3.11 -17.19
C ASP A 201 -7.45 -2.41 -15.86
N GLU A 202 -6.70 -3.07 -14.97
CA GLU A 202 -6.22 -2.46 -13.73
C GLU A 202 -5.29 -1.26 -13.97
N ALA A 203 -4.33 -1.39 -14.87
CA ALA A 203 -3.43 -0.31 -15.25
C ALA A 203 -4.22 0.91 -15.76
N CYS A 204 -5.24 0.69 -16.59
CA CYS A 204 -6.10 1.76 -17.08
C CYS A 204 -6.89 2.44 -15.94
N ARG A 205 -7.42 1.69 -14.97
CA ARG A 205 -8.11 2.24 -13.79
C ARG A 205 -7.18 3.10 -12.93
N ILE A 206 -5.93 2.68 -12.75
CA ILE A 206 -4.92 3.47 -12.03
C ILE A 206 -4.58 4.75 -12.80
N ILE A 207 -4.37 4.68 -14.11
CA ILE A 207 -4.12 5.87 -14.94
C ILE A 207 -5.29 6.85 -14.85
N ASP A 208 -6.53 6.37 -14.87
CA ASP A 208 -7.73 7.18 -14.66
C ASP A 208 -7.75 7.87 -13.29
N ALA A 209 -7.30 7.16 -12.24
CA ALA A 209 -7.15 7.74 -10.91
C ALA A 209 -6.04 8.82 -10.87
N ILE A 210 -4.93 8.60 -11.58
CA ILE A 210 -3.85 9.58 -11.75
C ILE A 210 -4.38 10.83 -12.45
N ILE A 211 -5.12 10.68 -13.55
CA ILE A 211 -5.72 11.81 -14.30
C ILE A 211 -6.62 12.65 -13.39
N ARG A 212 -7.46 12.01 -12.56
CA ARG A 212 -8.37 12.70 -11.64
C ARG A 212 -7.68 13.31 -10.42
N SER A 213 -6.49 12.83 -10.06
CA SER A 213 -5.84 13.21 -8.79
C SER A 213 -5.55 14.71 -8.67
N PRO A 214 -5.06 15.46 -9.67
CA PRO A 214 -4.75 16.89 -9.47
C PRO A 214 -5.99 17.78 -9.28
N ILE A 215 -7.16 17.30 -9.72
CA ILE A 215 -8.45 18.01 -9.66
C ILE A 215 -9.03 17.94 -8.24
N ARG A 216 -8.59 16.95 -7.46
CA ARG A 216 -9.00 16.75 -6.07
C ARG A 216 -8.63 17.95 -5.19
N SER A 217 -9.50 18.26 -4.23
CA SER A 217 -9.25 19.29 -3.22
C SER A 217 -8.03 18.90 -2.39
N ASP A 218 -7.33 19.90 -1.84
CA ASP A 218 -6.18 19.65 -0.95
C ASP A 218 -6.57 18.69 0.19
N PHE A 219 -7.79 18.86 0.71
CA PHE A 219 -8.33 18.02 1.77
C PHE A 219 -8.47 16.55 1.36
N SER A 220 -9.00 16.30 0.16
CA SER A 220 -9.17 14.92 -0.33
C SER A 220 -7.86 14.16 -0.57
N PHE A 221 -6.72 14.85 -0.73
CA PHE A 221 -5.41 14.20 -0.74
C PHE A 221 -5.00 13.68 0.64
N LEU A 222 -5.31 14.42 1.72
CA LEU A 222 -5.08 13.93 3.08
C LEU A 222 -6.07 12.82 3.45
N GLN A 223 -7.33 12.95 3.04
CA GLN A 223 -8.35 11.92 3.29
C GLN A 223 -7.98 10.57 2.67
N GLU A 224 -7.35 10.56 1.49
CA GLU A 224 -6.83 9.32 0.90
C GLU A 224 -5.81 8.63 1.83
N SER A 225 -4.88 9.40 2.41
CA SER A 225 -3.91 8.87 3.38
C SER A 225 -4.56 8.44 4.69
N TRP A 226 -5.57 9.17 5.16
CA TRP A 226 -6.26 8.84 6.40
C TRP A 226 -7.16 7.61 6.27
N GLN A 227 -7.69 7.34 5.07
CA GLN A 227 -8.41 6.10 4.79
C GLN A 227 -7.47 4.90 4.92
N ASP A 228 -6.26 4.98 4.39
CA ASP A 228 -5.25 3.93 4.56
C ASP A 228 -4.94 3.69 6.06
N ASP A 229 -4.88 4.75 6.86
CA ASP A 229 -4.68 4.65 8.32
C ASP A 229 -5.89 4.00 9.03
N VAL A 230 -7.12 4.31 8.63
CA VAL A 230 -8.34 3.62 9.12
C VAL A 230 -8.28 2.13 8.83
N ASP A 231 -7.90 1.75 7.61
CA ASP A 231 -7.86 0.35 7.17
C ASP A 231 -6.80 -0.42 7.96
N ARG A 232 -5.62 0.17 8.17
CA ARG A 232 -4.53 -0.42 8.97
C ARG A 232 -4.92 -0.61 10.44
N LEU A 233 -5.54 0.40 11.06
CA LEU A 233 -6.01 0.32 12.44
C LEU A 233 -7.14 -0.71 12.58
N SER A 234 -8.02 -0.80 11.59
CA SER A 234 -9.13 -1.77 11.57
C SER A 234 -8.62 -3.20 11.43
N ALA A 235 -7.63 -3.44 10.56
CA ALA A 235 -6.99 -4.75 10.42
C ALA A 235 -6.35 -5.18 11.75
N CYS A 236 -5.55 -4.30 12.36
CA CYS A 236 -4.91 -4.58 13.65
C CYS A 236 -5.93 -4.84 14.78
N LEU A 237 -7.04 -4.09 14.82
CA LEU A 237 -8.11 -4.32 15.79
C LEU A 237 -8.79 -5.68 15.60
N ASN A 238 -9.03 -6.10 14.37
CA ASN A 238 -9.61 -7.40 14.06
C ASN A 238 -8.67 -8.53 14.47
N ASP A 239 -7.38 -8.40 14.19
CA ASP A 239 -6.36 -9.38 14.58
C ASP A 239 -6.25 -9.50 16.11
N LEU A 240 -6.22 -8.37 16.82
CA LEU A 240 -6.16 -8.36 18.29
C LEU A 240 -7.42 -8.94 18.93
N THR A 241 -8.60 -8.68 18.36
CA THR A 241 -9.87 -9.23 18.86
C THR A 241 -9.91 -10.75 18.71
N ARG A 242 -9.51 -11.27 17.52
CA ARG A 242 -9.38 -12.71 17.30
C ARG A 242 -8.40 -13.35 18.27
N HIS A 243 -7.28 -12.68 18.51
CA HIS A 243 -6.26 -13.16 19.43
C HIS A 243 -6.79 -13.30 20.86
N VAL A 244 -7.51 -12.29 21.37
CA VAL A 244 -8.17 -12.35 22.69
C VAL A 244 -9.21 -13.46 22.75
N ASP A 245 -10.04 -13.63 21.71
CA ASP A 245 -11.08 -14.67 21.68
C ASP A 245 -10.47 -16.09 21.68
N HIS A 246 -9.35 -16.29 20.99
CA HIS A 246 -8.63 -17.56 20.97
C HIS A 246 -8.04 -17.89 22.35
N SER A 247 -7.41 -16.91 23.02
CA SER A 247 -6.84 -17.11 24.36
C SER A 247 -7.90 -17.41 25.43
N VAL A 248 -9.09 -16.79 25.33
CA VAL A 248 -10.21 -17.09 26.25
C VAL A 248 -10.70 -18.54 26.10
N ARG A 249 -10.83 -19.03 24.85
CA ARG A 249 -11.27 -20.42 24.59
C ARG A 249 -10.28 -21.48 25.07
N PHE A 250 -8.99 -21.19 25.02
CA PHE A 250 -7.94 -22.09 25.53
C PHE A 250 -7.94 -22.14 27.07
N GLY A 251 -8.20 -21.01 27.74
CA GLY A 251 -8.30 -20.98 29.21
C GLY A 251 -9.52 -21.71 29.77
N GLU A 252 -10.59 -21.87 28.98
CA GLU A 252 -11.79 -22.62 29.37
C GLU A 252 -11.59 -24.14 29.26
N SER A 253 -10.76 -24.64 28.33
CA SER A 253 -10.51 -26.08 28.16
C SER A 253 -9.65 -26.71 29.26
N ASP A 254 -8.88 -25.92 30.01
CA ASP A 254 -8.06 -26.40 31.14
C ASP A 254 -8.85 -26.44 32.47
N THR A 255 -10.13 -26.05 32.48
CA THR A 255 -10.97 -26.01 33.70
C THR A 255 -12.03 -27.11 33.80
N THR A 256 -12.09 -28.04 32.86
CA THR A 256 -12.87 -29.27 33.05
C THR A 256 -12.00 -30.35 33.66
N ASP A 257 -12.03 -30.36 34.99
CA ASP A 257 -11.47 -31.35 35.91
C ASP A 257 -11.70 -32.80 35.45
N ASP A 258 -10.66 -33.60 35.72
CA ASP A 258 -10.69 -35.04 35.84
C ASP A 258 -11.92 -35.52 36.63
N GLN A 259 -12.80 -36.27 35.95
CA GLN A 259 -13.57 -37.32 36.61
C GLN A 259 -13.51 -38.59 35.77
N ASP A 260 -12.95 -39.62 36.42
CA ASP A 260 -12.97 -41.03 36.06
C ASP A 260 -14.17 -41.45 35.21
N ASP A 261 -13.90 -42.13 34.09
CA ASP A 261 -14.62 -43.38 33.84
C ASP A 261 -13.77 -44.35 33.00
N LEU A 262 -13.10 -45.25 33.70
CA LEU A 262 -12.62 -46.52 33.16
C LEU A 262 -13.83 -47.41 32.85
N SER A 263 -14.29 -47.46 31.61
CA SER A 263 -14.99 -48.64 31.09
C SER A 263 -14.80 -48.84 29.59
N ASN A 264 -13.73 -49.57 29.29
CA ASN A 264 -13.72 -50.76 28.42
C ASN A 264 -15.03 -51.03 27.65
N THR A 265 -15.02 -50.97 26.31
CA THR A 265 -15.65 -51.99 25.44
C THR A 265 -15.02 -51.94 24.04
N SER A 266 -14.73 -53.14 23.54
CA SER A 266 -13.97 -53.51 22.36
C SER A 266 -14.65 -53.21 21.02
N SER A 267 -13.82 -53.15 19.97
CA SER A 267 -13.81 -54.11 18.84
C SER A 267 -13.41 -53.38 17.55
N GLU A 268 -12.20 -53.70 17.07
CA GLU A 268 -11.95 -54.32 15.74
C GLU A 268 -11.80 -53.29 14.63
N GLU A 269 -10.96 -53.41 13.60
CA GLU A 269 -9.88 -54.29 13.19
C GLU A 269 -9.50 -53.71 11.81
N PHE A 270 -8.24 -53.33 11.56
CA PHE A 270 -7.51 -53.69 10.34
C PHE A 270 -6.10 -53.09 10.34
N THR A 271 -5.14 -53.94 10.70
CA THR A 271 -3.73 -53.78 10.35
C THR A 271 -3.49 -54.30 8.93
N LYS A 272 -2.63 -53.61 8.17
CA LYS A 272 -1.73 -54.29 7.25
C LYS A 272 -0.43 -53.52 7.08
N GLU A 273 0.58 -54.04 7.73
CA GLU A 273 2.01 -53.74 7.57
C GLU A 273 2.50 -54.08 6.16
N LEU A 274 3.54 -53.37 5.73
CA LEU A 274 4.74 -54.07 5.26
C LEU A 274 5.99 -53.27 5.67
N HIS A 275 6.87 -54.00 6.31
CA HIS A 275 8.06 -53.62 7.06
C HIS A 275 9.33 -53.94 6.23
N GLU A 276 10.46 -53.32 6.60
CA GLU A 276 11.90 -53.68 6.39
C GLU A 276 12.73 -52.47 5.91
N SER A 277 13.85 -52.05 6.50
CA SER A 277 14.64 -52.49 7.66
C SER A 277 15.62 -51.37 8.09
N THR A 278 15.94 -51.35 9.39
CA THR A 278 16.79 -50.53 10.30
C THR A 278 18.32 -50.53 10.00
N PRO A 279 19.26 -49.92 10.79
CA PRO A 279 19.18 -48.96 11.93
C PRO A 279 20.25 -47.82 12.03
N GLU A 280 20.06 -46.95 13.05
CA GLU A 280 21.07 -46.23 13.90
C GLU A 280 21.87 -45.05 13.29
N PHE A 281 22.10 -43.87 13.91
CA PHE A 281 22.22 -43.40 15.31
C PHE A 281 22.09 -41.85 15.33
N GLY A 282 21.56 -41.25 16.40
CA GLY A 282 21.72 -39.79 16.69
C GLY A 282 20.46 -39.03 17.10
N THR A 283 19.97 -39.29 18.31
CA THR A 283 18.97 -38.49 19.04
C THR A 283 19.51 -37.08 19.35
N ASP A 284 18.82 -36.05 18.85
CA ASP A 284 18.78 -34.73 19.46
C ASP A 284 17.30 -34.33 19.57
N SER A 285 16.76 -34.51 20.78
CA SER A 285 15.38 -34.22 21.14
C SER A 285 15.19 -32.71 21.28
N ASN A 286 14.83 -32.03 20.19
CA ASN A 286 14.19 -30.73 20.27
C ASN A 286 12.68 -30.96 20.23
N ASP A 287 12.08 -31.09 21.42
CA ASP A 287 10.65 -31.16 21.61
C ASP A 287 10.01 -29.81 21.18
N PRO A 288 9.13 -29.75 20.16
CA PRO A 288 8.47 -28.52 19.72
C PRO A 288 7.35 -28.08 20.68
N THR A 289 7.03 -28.90 21.68
CA THR A 289 5.84 -28.73 22.52
C THR A 289 6.05 -27.65 23.59
N THR A 290 7.26 -27.55 24.14
CA THR A 290 7.59 -26.63 25.24
C THR A 290 7.52 -25.16 24.84
N SER A 291 8.04 -24.79 23.65
CA SER A 291 7.99 -23.39 23.21
C SER A 291 6.58 -22.93 22.86
N SER A 292 5.71 -23.85 22.43
CA SER A 292 4.31 -23.54 22.13
C SER A 292 3.49 -23.28 23.40
N GLN A 293 3.72 -24.05 24.48
CA GLN A 293 3.06 -23.85 25.76
C GLN A 293 3.58 -22.62 26.51
N GLU A 294 4.89 -22.37 26.49
CA GLU A 294 5.51 -21.19 27.11
C GLU A 294 5.07 -19.88 26.42
N ASN A 295 4.99 -19.87 25.08
CA ASN A 295 4.41 -18.75 24.33
C ASN A 295 2.91 -18.55 24.59
N VAL A 296 2.16 -19.62 24.88
CA VAL A 296 0.72 -19.54 25.22
C VAL A 296 0.52 -19.00 26.64
N LEU A 297 1.33 -19.43 27.62
CA LEU A 297 1.30 -18.95 29.01
C LEU A 297 1.70 -17.48 29.12
N LEU A 298 2.82 -17.08 28.47
CA LEU A 298 3.20 -15.68 28.35
C LEU A 298 2.10 -14.85 27.69
N ASN A 299 1.35 -15.44 26.74
CA ASN A 299 0.21 -14.75 26.13
C ASN A 299 -0.94 -14.49 27.11
N LEU A 300 -1.27 -15.46 27.96
CA LEU A 300 -2.29 -15.30 28.99
C LEU A 300 -1.92 -14.20 30.00
N ASP A 301 -0.65 -14.14 30.42
CA ASP A 301 -0.16 -13.13 31.36
C ASP A 301 -0.17 -11.71 30.77
N LEU A 302 -0.06 -11.60 29.45
CA LEU A 302 -0.15 -10.33 28.73
C LEU A 302 -1.58 -9.92 28.38
N MET A 303 -2.59 -10.79 28.57
CA MET A 303 -3.99 -10.49 28.24
C MET A 303 -4.52 -9.20 28.88
N PRO A 304 -4.25 -8.87 30.15
CA PRO A 304 -4.65 -7.60 30.74
C PRO A 304 -4.05 -6.39 30.00
N ARG A 305 -2.82 -6.49 29.49
CA ARG A 305 -2.14 -5.43 28.73
C ARG A 305 -2.73 -5.26 27.35
N ILE A 306 -2.94 -6.39 26.65
CA ILE A 306 -3.59 -6.44 25.35
C ILE A 306 -4.96 -5.77 25.38
N ARG A 307 -5.78 -6.10 26.39
CA ARG A 307 -7.10 -5.51 26.57
C ARG A 307 -7.04 -4.00 26.80
N ARG A 308 -6.00 -3.49 27.47
CA ARG A 308 -5.77 -2.04 27.69
C ARG A 308 -5.27 -1.31 26.45
N ALA A 309 -4.72 -2.00 25.45
CA ALA A 309 -4.29 -1.41 24.19
C ALA A 309 -5.44 -1.25 23.16
N ILE A 310 -6.52 -2.05 23.27
CA ILE A 310 -7.70 -1.99 22.38
C ILE A 310 -8.32 -0.58 22.28
N PRO A 311 -8.52 0.17 23.39
CA PRO A 311 -9.02 1.54 23.32
C PRO A 311 -8.19 2.46 22.42
N LEU A 312 -6.85 2.32 22.38
CA LEU A 312 -5.99 3.15 21.52
C LEU A 312 -6.29 2.94 20.04
N LEU A 313 -6.45 1.69 19.60
CA LEU A 313 -6.85 1.37 18.22
C LEU A 313 -8.22 1.96 17.88
N LYS A 314 -9.20 1.82 18.78
CA LYS A 314 -10.56 2.35 18.58
C LYS A 314 -10.56 3.88 18.48
N LEU A 315 -9.78 4.55 19.34
CA LEU A 315 -9.66 6.00 19.35
C LEU A 315 -8.96 6.51 18.10
N GLY A 316 -7.85 5.90 17.69
CA GLY A 316 -7.17 6.21 16.44
C GLY A 316 -8.10 6.04 15.24
N ARG A 317 -8.80 4.90 15.15
CA ARG A 317 -9.76 4.66 14.06
C ARG A 317 -10.86 5.72 14.03
N THR A 318 -11.40 6.07 15.20
CA THR A 318 -12.46 7.09 15.33
C THR A 318 -11.96 8.47 14.94
N PHE A 319 -10.74 8.82 15.34
CA PHE A 319 -10.07 10.07 14.98
C PHE A 319 -10.00 10.25 13.47
N PHE A 320 -9.44 9.27 12.74
CA PHE A 320 -9.35 9.35 11.29
C PHE A 320 -10.71 9.27 10.62
N SER A 321 -11.63 8.42 11.11
CA SER A 321 -12.98 8.30 10.54
C SER A 321 -13.75 9.63 10.58
N LYS A 322 -13.55 10.46 11.61
CA LYS A 322 -14.14 11.81 11.68
C LYS A 322 -13.60 12.78 10.63
N LEU A 323 -12.42 12.52 10.07
CA LEU A 323 -11.77 13.33 9.03
C LEU A 323 -12.15 12.89 7.61
N LEU A 324 -12.89 11.79 7.46
CA LEU A 324 -13.26 11.19 6.18
C LEU A 324 -14.71 11.48 5.83
N ASP A 325 -14.98 11.73 4.56
CA ASP A 325 -16.34 11.70 4.04
C ASP A 325 -16.80 10.24 3.96
N THR A 326 -17.92 9.92 4.61
CA THR A 326 -18.57 8.61 4.46
C THR A 326 -19.83 8.74 3.59
N PRO A 327 -20.32 7.63 3.01
CA PRO A 327 -21.57 7.64 2.26
C PRO A 327 -22.77 8.19 3.08
N GLU A 328 -22.74 8.00 4.40
CA GLU A 328 -23.80 8.39 5.33
C GLU A 328 -23.60 9.79 5.92
N SER A 329 -22.38 10.34 5.86
CA SER A 329 -22.00 11.56 6.57
C SER A 329 -20.84 12.26 5.86
N LYS A 330 -21.08 13.48 5.36
CA LYS A 330 -19.99 14.37 4.95
C LYS A 330 -19.36 15.04 6.16
N THR A 331 -18.06 15.25 6.07
CA THR A 331 -17.31 16.00 7.08
C THR A 331 -17.85 17.44 7.17
N PRO A 332 -18.01 18.00 8.39
CA PRO A 332 -18.55 19.35 8.56
C PRO A 332 -17.54 20.47 8.26
N PHE A 333 -16.34 20.11 7.78
CA PHE A 333 -15.20 21.00 7.59
C PHE A 333 -14.40 20.63 6.33
N THR A 334 -13.62 21.59 5.86
CA THR A 334 -12.64 21.43 4.79
C THR A 334 -11.34 22.14 5.18
N LEU A 335 -10.27 21.93 4.40
CA LEU A 335 -9.06 22.75 4.54
C LEU A 335 -9.25 24.15 3.99
N SER A 336 -8.63 25.11 4.68
CA SER A 336 -8.45 26.47 4.22
C SER A 336 -7.73 26.50 2.87
N PRO A 337 -8.15 27.35 1.91
CA PRO A 337 -7.43 27.52 0.65
C PRO A 337 -6.00 28.06 0.85
N ARG A 338 -5.72 28.66 2.02
CA ARG A 338 -4.42 29.27 2.37
C ARG A 338 -3.36 28.27 2.85
N VAL A 339 -3.69 26.98 2.92
CA VAL A 339 -2.74 25.94 3.32
C VAL A 339 -1.64 25.82 2.26
N SER A 340 -0.38 26.00 2.64
CA SER A 340 0.77 25.81 1.75
C SER A 340 1.14 24.33 1.62
N SER A 341 2.03 24.00 0.68
CA SER A 341 2.58 22.64 0.58
C SER A 341 3.33 22.22 1.84
N TYR A 342 4.00 23.15 2.52
CA TYR A 342 4.63 22.91 3.81
C TYR A 342 3.62 22.51 4.88
N ASP A 343 2.54 23.27 5.00
CA ASP A 343 1.48 22.99 5.97
C ASP A 343 0.80 21.64 5.69
N MET A 344 0.55 21.32 4.41
CA MET A 344 0.07 20.00 3.98
C MET A 344 1.02 18.87 4.37
N GLY A 345 2.33 19.10 4.20
CA GLY A 345 3.38 18.15 4.59
C GLY A 345 3.40 17.92 6.11
N CYS A 346 3.31 18.99 6.90
CA CYS A 346 3.21 18.92 8.35
C CYS A 346 1.94 18.17 8.79
N LEU A 347 0.77 18.51 8.24
CA LEU A 347 -0.48 17.81 8.54
C LEU A 347 -0.38 16.31 8.25
N LYS A 348 0.15 15.93 7.09
CA LYS A 348 0.34 14.51 6.74
C LYS A 348 1.31 13.85 7.72
N LYS A 349 2.47 14.47 8.00
CA LYS A 349 3.49 13.91 8.89
C LYS A 349 2.94 13.66 10.29
N GLU A 350 2.33 14.67 10.91
CA GLU A 350 1.82 14.55 12.28
C GLU A 350 0.71 13.50 12.37
N THR A 351 -0.21 13.48 11.40
CA THR A 351 -1.30 12.50 11.38
C THR A 351 -0.80 11.08 11.08
N SER A 352 0.10 10.86 10.12
CA SER A 352 0.67 9.53 9.86
C SER A 352 1.51 9.02 11.04
N SER A 353 2.23 9.89 11.74
CA SER A 353 2.98 9.54 12.94
C SER A 353 2.06 9.08 14.07
N LEU A 354 0.88 9.68 14.23
CA LEU A 354 -0.13 9.23 15.19
C LEU A 354 -0.53 7.77 14.92
N CYS A 355 -0.90 7.42 13.69
CA CYS A 355 -1.25 6.04 13.34
C CYS A 355 -0.07 5.08 13.59
N ALA A 356 1.15 5.47 13.19
CA ALA A 356 2.34 4.65 13.33
C ALA A 356 2.65 4.34 14.81
N HIS A 357 2.56 5.33 15.71
CA HIS A 357 2.83 5.14 17.13
C HIS A 357 1.77 4.28 17.82
N ILE A 358 0.47 4.45 17.48
CA ILE A 358 -0.58 3.55 17.98
C ILE A 358 -0.26 2.10 17.61
N LEU A 359 0.06 1.83 16.35
CA LEU A 359 0.37 0.48 15.89
C LEU A 359 1.63 -0.09 16.54
N LYS A 360 2.66 0.73 16.77
CA LYS A 360 3.89 0.32 17.48
C LYS A 360 3.59 -0.05 18.94
N ILE A 361 2.90 0.82 19.68
CA ILE A 361 2.51 0.58 21.07
C ILE A 361 1.71 -0.73 21.18
N VAL A 362 0.72 -0.91 20.31
CA VAL A 362 -0.14 -2.10 20.34
C VAL A 362 0.66 -3.36 20.06
N LYS A 363 1.51 -3.39 19.02
CA LYS A 363 2.34 -4.58 18.71
C LYS A 363 3.25 -4.98 19.87
N SER A 364 3.86 -4.01 20.53
CA SER A 364 4.73 -4.25 21.69
C SER A 364 4.00 -4.76 22.93
N THR A 365 2.67 -4.75 22.96
CA THR A 365 1.89 -5.28 24.10
C THR A 365 1.69 -6.80 24.06
N TYR A 366 1.95 -7.48 22.94
CA TYR A 366 1.66 -8.91 22.78
C TYR A 366 2.70 -9.72 21.99
N GLN A 367 3.85 -9.12 21.69
CA GLN A 367 4.96 -9.79 21.01
C GLN A 367 6.28 -9.88 21.80
N PRO A 368 6.36 -9.79 23.15
CA PRO A 368 7.62 -10.01 23.83
C PRO A 368 7.99 -11.51 23.82
N GLU A 369 9.25 -11.82 23.52
CA GLU A 369 9.75 -13.21 23.48
C GLU A 369 10.11 -13.76 24.86
N ASN A 370 10.41 -12.87 25.83
CA ASN A 370 10.75 -13.20 27.23
C ASN A 370 10.58 -11.97 28.16
N GLU A 371 10.84 -12.12 29.46
CA GLU A 371 10.70 -11.04 30.45
C GLU A 371 11.68 -9.86 30.24
N ASP A 372 12.93 -10.14 29.84
CA ASP A 372 13.91 -9.09 29.53
C ASP A 372 13.48 -8.26 28.30
N ASP A 373 12.85 -8.92 27.33
CA ASP A 373 12.25 -8.28 26.16
C ASP A 373 11.00 -7.48 26.56
N LEU A 374 10.18 -7.98 27.47
CA LEU A 374 9.03 -7.24 28.01
C LEU A 374 9.46 -5.91 28.66
N HIS A 375 10.54 -5.88 29.45
CA HIS A 375 11.03 -4.64 30.04
C HIS A 375 11.49 -3.63 28.97
N LYS A 376 12.22 -4.09 27.96
CA LYS A 376 12.65 -3.25 26.82
C LYS A 376 11.45 -2.73 26.01
N GLU A 377 10.45 -3.57 25.78
CA GLU A 377 9.21 -3.17 25.11
C GLU A 377 8.43 -2.15 25.94
N MET A 378 8.45 -2.26 27.26
CA MET A 378 7.83 -1.27 28.16
C MET A 378 8.51 0.10 28.09
N GLU A 379 9.84 0.16 28.07
CA GLU A 379 10.57 1.43 27.87
C GLU A 379 10.20 2.07 26.52
N LYS A 380 10.08 1.26 25.46
CA LYS A 380 9.63 1.72 24.14
C LYS A 380 8.20 2.25 24.16
N ILE A 381 7.28 1.53 24.83
CA ILE A 381 5.87 1.97 24.99
C ILE A 381 5.80 3.33 25.68
N LEU A 382 6.61 3.56 26.71
CA LEU A 382 6.64 4.86 27.41
C LEU A 382 7.09 5.99 26.47
N VAL A 383 8.15 5.76 25.69
CA VAL A 383 8.65 6.74 24.71
C VAL A 383 7.59 7.01 23.66
N TRP A 384 7.04 5.97 23.03
CA TRP A 384 6.03 6.13 21.98
C TRP A 384 4.71 6.71 22.49
N SER A 385 4.35 6.50 23.75
CA SER A 385 3.16 7.12 24.36
C SER A 385 3.33 8.64 24.46
N LYS A 386 4.52 9.12 24.83
CA LYS A 386 4.83 10.57 24.85
C LYS A 386 4.83 11.16 23.44
N GLU A 387 5.46 10.48 22.49
CA GLU A 387 5.45 10.89 21.08
C GLU A 387 4.04 10.89 20.50
N LEU A 388 3.21 9.88 20.81
CA LEU A 388 1.82 9.81 20.39
C LEU A 388 1.02 11.02 20.89
N SER A 389 1.11 11.36 22.17
CA SER A 389 0.46 12.56 22.72
C SER A 389 0.96 13.83 22.04
N HIS A 390 2.27 13.94 21.79
CA HIS A 390 2.86 15.08 21.09
C HIS A 390 2.33 15.23 19.66
N HIS A 391 2.26 14.14 18.89
CA HIS A 391 1.73 14.13 17.53
C HIS A 391 0.23 14.41 17.49
N PHE A 392 -0.53 13.92 18.48
CA PHE A 392 -1.96 14.24 18.61
C PHE A 392 -2.16 15.74 18.84
N ASP A 393 -1.47 16.31 19.83
CA ASP A 393 -1.58 17.73 20.16
C ASP A 393 -1.10 18.62 19.00
N SER A 394 -0.03 18.23 18.32
CA SER A 394 0.47 18.92 17.12
C SER A 394 -0.54 18.85 15.98
N SER A 395 -1.20 17.72 15.77
CA SER A 395 -2.28 17.58 14.79
C SER A 395 -3.48 18.48 15.13
N MET A 396 -3.88 18.56 16.41
CA MET A 396 -4.95 19.46 16.88
C MET A 396 -4.63 20.93 16.65
N MET A 397 -3.38 21.30 16.92
CA MET A 397 -2.88 22.63 16.68
C MET A 397 -2.99 22.99 15.18
N LEU A 398 -2.46 22.13 14.31
CA LEU A 398 -2.52 22.35 12.85
C LEU A 398 -3.97 22.41 12.35
N PHE A 399 -4.84 21.53 12.83
CA PHE A 399 -6.26 21.58 12.49
C PHE A 399 -6.93 22.87 12.95
N ALA A 400 -6.52 23.48 14.06
CA ALA A 400 -7.07 24.75 14.52
C ALA A 400 -6.77 25.91 13.59
N PHE A 401 -5.61 25.87 12.93
CA PHE A 401 -5.24 26.88 11.95
C PHE A 401 -5.83 26.63 10.56
N PHE A 402 -6.03 25.36 10.19
CA PHE A 402 -6.27 25.00 8.80
C PHE A 402 -7.65 24.42 8.50
N LEU A 403 -8.36 23.85 9.47
CA LEU A 403 -9.74 23.42 9.27
C LEU A 403 -10.67 24.62 9.35
N ILE A 404 -11.51 24.75 8.34
CA ILE A 404 -12.59 25.73 8.27
C ILE A 404 -13.92 25.00 8.09
N PRO A 405 -15.05 25.57 8.54
CA PRO A 405 -16.36 25.02 8.26
C PRO A 405 -16.57 24.82 6.76
N ASP A 406 -17.27 23.75 6.37
CA ASP A 406 -17.62 23.55 4.97
C ASP A 406 -18.49 24.72 4.47
N PRO A 407 -18.04 25.48 3.45
CA PRO A 407 -18.76 26.65 2.95
C PRO A 407 -20.12 26.32 2.32
N SER A 408 -20.40 25.04 2.04
CA SER A 408 -21.70 24.60 1.52
C SER A 408 -22.79 24.44 2.59
N ARG A 409 -22.46 24.59 3.89
CA ARG A 409 -23.45 24.48 4.97
C ARG A 409 -24.25 25.77 5.15
N ILE A 410 -25.56 25.59 5.35
CA ILE A 410 -26.53 26.68 5.55
C ILE A 410 -26.24 27.45 6.86
N ASP A 411 -25.82 26.74 7.92
CA ASP A 411 -25.40 27.32 9.20
C ASP A 411 -24.03 26.73 9.62
N PRO A 412 -22.91 27.36 9.22
CA PRO A 412 -21.58 26.85 9.57
C PRO A 412 -21.30 27.09 11.06
N PRO A 413 -20.88 26.06 11.83
CA PRO A 413 -20.44 26.26 13.21
C PRO A 413 -19.18 27.13 13.25
N PHE A 414 -18.95 27.85 14.34
CA PHE A 414 -17.69 28.58 14.50
C PHE A 414 -16.50 27.60 14.48
N PRO A 415 -15.33 27.99 13.92
CA PRO A 415 -14.16 27.11 13.84
C PRO A 415 -13.71 26.54 15.20
N GLU A 416 -13.79 27.33 16.27
CA GLU A 416 -13.47 26.89 17.62
C GLU A 416 -14.45 25.82 18.13
N ASP A 417 -15.74 25.99 17.86
CA ASP A 417 -16.77 25.02 18.23
C ASP A 417 -16.63 23.71 17.45
N LEU A 418 -16.15 23.78 16.22
CA LEU A 418 -15.95 22.63 15.34
C LEU A 418 -14.87 21.68 15.87
N LEU A 419 -13.71 22.20 16.27
CA LEU A 419 -12.66 21.36 16.87
C LEU A 419 -13.05 20.85 18.25
N ARG A 420 -13.65 21.71 19.07
CA ARG A 420 -14.03 21.37 20.42
C ARG A 420 -15.06 20.25 20.43
N SER A 421 -16.10 20.36 19.60
CA SER A 421 -17.13 19.32 19.47
C SER A 421 -16.62 18.05 18.80
N SER A 422 -15.61 18.14 17.91
CA SER A 422 -15.16 16.99 17.13
C SER A 422 -14.07 16.15 17.82
N PHE A 423 -13.14 16.80 18.52
CA PHE A 423 -11.87 16.15 18.94
C PHE A 423 -11.51 16.31 20.43
N PHE A 424 -12.11 17.25 21.18
CA PHE A 424 -11.72 17.47 22.57
C PHE A 424 -11.95 16.23 23.44
N GLU A 425 -13.11 15.60 23.30
CA GLU A 425 -13.43 14.36 24.00
C GLU A 425 -12.46 13.22 23.62
N LEU A 426 -12.11 13.12 22.33
CA LEU A 426 -11.13 12.12 21.87
C LEU A 426 -9.75 12.32 22.49
N ARG A 427 -9.32 13.59 22.68
CA ARG A 427 -8.06 13.91 23.36
C ARG A 427 -8.06 13.41 24.80
N CYS A 428 -9.13 13.69 25.54
CA CYS A 428 -9.27 13.24 26.93
C CYS A 428 -9.27 11.71 27.02
N GLN A 429 -10.01 11.03 26.14
CA GLN A 429 -10.06 9.58 26.09
C GLN A 429 -8.71 8.95 25.69
N LEU A 430 -7.96 9.59 24.79
CA LEU A 430 -6.62 9.13 24.41
C LEU A 430 -5.65 9.19 25.59
N HIS A 431 -5.61 10.31 26.30
CA HIS A 431 -4.77 10.43 27.49
C HIS A 431 -5.14 9.41 28.56
N LEU A 432 -6.44 9.23 28.83
CA LEU A 432 -6.91 8.23 29.78
C LEU A 432 -6.50 6.81 29.37
N ALA A 433 -6.63 6.46 28.09
CA ALA A 433 -6.22 5.15 27.59
C ALA A 433 -4.70 4.92 27.73
N LEU A 434 -3.88 5.94 27.47
CA LEU A 434 -2.43 5.87 27.68
C LEU A 434 -2.07 5.73 29.16
N GLU A 435 -2.72 6.48 30.05
CA GLU A 435 -2.53 6.37 31.49
C GLU A 435 -2.89 4.97 32.01
N GLN A 436 -4.02 4.41 31.56
CA GLN A 436 -4.44 3.07 31.95
C GLN A 436 -3.49 1.98 31.46
N LEU A 437 -2.94 2.15 30.26
CA LEU A 437 -1.93 1.26 29.69
C LEU A 437 -0.66 1.27 30.56
N LEU A 438 -0.15 2.46 30.88
CA LEU A 438 1.09 2.64 31.65
C LEU A 438 0.91 2.35 33.16
N ALA A 439 -0.30 2.49 33.70
CA ALA A 439 -0.59 2.18 35.10
C ALA A 439 -0.54 0.68 35.40
N ALA A 440 -0.63 -0.19 34.39
CA ALA A 440 -0.43 -1.64 34.55
C ALA A 440 0.96 -1.99 35.10
N ASP A 441 1.93 -1.09 34.89
CA ASP A 441 3.36 -1.36 35.04
C ASP A 441 3.91 -0.99 36.41
N LYS A 442 3.21 -0.13 37.15
CA LYS A 442 3.64 0.28 38.50
C LYS A 442 3.45 -0.80 39.56
N ASN A 443 2.83 -1.92 39.22
CA ASN A 443 2.56 -3.05 40.11
C ASN A 443 3.51 -4.24 39.90
N ILE A 444 4.57 -4.10 39.09
CA ILE A 444 5.59 -5.15 38.83
C ILE A 444 6.98 -4.67 39.32
N GLY A 445 7.01 -3.82 40.35
CA GLY A 445 8.23 -3.31 40.97
C GLY A 445 8.54 -4.01 42.29
#